data_AF-A0A5C4XS05-F1
#
_entry.id   AF-A0A5C4XS05-F1
#
_cell.length_a   1.000
_cell.length_b   1.000
_cell.length_c   1.000
_cell.angle_alpha   90.00
_cell.angle_beta   90.00
_cell.angle_gamma   90.00
#
_symmetry.space_group_name_H-M   'P 1'
#
loop_
_entity.id
_entity.type
_entity.pdbx_description
1 polymer ?
#
loop_
_entity_poly.entity_id
_entity_poly.type
_entity_poly.pdbx_seq_one_letter_code
_entity_poly.pdbx_strand_id
1 'polypeptide(L)'
;MLNARVRKIVSNSAPQDSIVFIVEVNADQELSHVWDIPDLSARKAALREVSSRIKAPVIDTLNAYEPLGLKVVNTMNGSMQLIAKGPAAAWKQAIGEHSDLFDGRQVDLVPNEASFAAI
;
A
#
# COMPACT_ATOMS: atom_id res chain seq x y z
N MET A 1 -11.99 2.75 -8.00
CA MET A 1 -12.19 4.20 -7.76
C MET A 1 -11.27 4.55 -6.63
N LEU A 2 -10.13 5.20 -6.93
CA LEU A 2 -9.20 5.76 -5.94
C LEU A 2 -10.03 6.46 -4.87
N ASN A 3 -10.06 5.87 -3.67
CA ASN A 3 -11.10 6.13 -2.68
C ASN A 3 -11.20 7.65 -2.47
N ALA A 4 -12.32 8.29 -2.83
CA ALA A 4 -12.45 9.75 -2.78
C ALA A 4 -12.08 10.31 -1.39
N ARG A 5 -12.23 9.47 -0.36
CA ARG A 5 -11.74 9.65 1.01
C ARG A 5 -10.24 9.90 1.10
N VAL A 6 -9.39 9.11 0.43
CA VAL A 6 -7.92 9.26 0.43
C VAL A 6 -7.50 10.58 -0.20
N ARG A 7 -8.03 10.91 -1.38
CA ARG A 7 -7.74 12.21 -2.01
C ARG A 7 -8.19 13.37 -1.12
N LYS A 8 -9.36 13.26 -0.50
CA LYS A 8 -9.88 14.28 0.42
C LYS A 8 -8.98 14.44 1.66
N ILE A 9 -8.52 13.34 2.25
CA ILE A 9 -7.57 13.38 3.39
C ILE A 9 -6.29 14.09 2.97
N VAL A 10 -5.63 13.63 1.92
CA VAL A 10 -4.35 14.21 1.45
C VAL A 10 -4.51 15.67 1.04
N SER A 11 -5.65 16.06 0.46
CA SER A 11 -5.90 17.44 0.03
C SER A 11 -6.26 18.39 1.17
N ASN A 12 -6.84 17.87 2.25
CA ASN A 12 -7.24 18.67 3.42
C ASN A 12 -6.16 18.73 4.51
N SER A 13 -5.16 17.84 4.46
CA SER A 13 -4.00 17.85 5.34
C SER A 13 -3.01 18.95 4.95
N ALA A 14 -2.30 19.49 5.94
CA ALA A 14 -1.17 20.38 5.68
C ALA A 14 -0.04 19.58 4.99
N PRO A 15 0.77 20.21 4.11
CA PRO A 15 1.80 19.51 3.33
C PRO A 15 2.76 18.63 4.15
N GLN A 16 3.06 19.06 5.37
CA GLN A 16 3.96 18.41 6.32
C GLN A 16 3.30 17.33 7.19
N ASP A 17 1.97 17.20 7.16
CA ASP A 17 1.26 16.24 8.00
C ASP A 17 1.68 14.83 7.63
N SER A 18 2.11 14.07 8.63
CA SER A 18 2.54 12.68 8.44
C SER A 18 1.32 11.78 8.31
N ILE A 19 1.04 11.32 7.10
CA ILE A 19 -0.06 10.42 6.79
C ILE A 19 0.44 8.97 6.71
N VAL A 20 -0.29 8.06 7.33
CA VAL A 20 -0.06 6.61 7.27
C VAL A 20 -1.19 5.94 6.51
N PHE A 21 -0.83 5.17 5.48
CA PHE A 21 -1.76 4.32 4.74
C PHE A 21 -1.40 2.85 4.92
N ILE A 22 -2.43 2.03 5.06
CA ILE A 22 -2.37 0.62 4.68
C ILE A 22 -2.57 0.59 3.17
N VAL A 23 -1.66 -0.07 2.48
CA VAL A 23 -1.63 -0.20 1.03
C VAL A 23 -1.96 -1.66 0.73
N GLU A 24 -3.13 -1.91 0.18
CA GLU A 24 -3.61 -3.25 -0.19
C GLU A 24 -3.35 -3.48 -1.67
N VAL A 25 -2.62 -4.54 -2.01
CA VAL A 25 -2.31 -4.88 -3.39
C VAL A 25 -3.27 -5.96 -3.87
N ASN A 26 -3.97 -5.70 -4.97
CA ASN A 26 -4.93 -6.64 -5.52
C ASN A 26 -4.19 -7.79 -6.22
N ALA A 27 -4.41 -9.02 -5.75
CA ALA A 27 -3.69 -10.21 -6.20
C ALA A 27 -4.57 -11.47 -6.22
N ASP A 28 -5.88 -11.30 -6.45
CA ASP A 28 -6.87 -12.37 -6.34
C ASP A 28 -6.54 -13.57 -7.25
N GLN A 29 -6.02 -13.30 -8.44
CA GLN A 29 -5.65 -14.33 -9.39
C GLN A 29 -4.43 -15.14 -8.88
N GLU A 30 -3.40 -14.48 -8.38
CA GLU A 30 -2.19 -15.11 -7.89
C GLU A 30 -2.41 -15.87 -6.58
N LEU A 31 -3.32 -15.38 -5.74
CA LEU A 31 -3.70 -16.02 -4.49
C LEU A 31 -4.51 -17.29 -4.71
N SER A 32 -5.31 -17.39 -5.77
CA SER A 32 -6.13 -18.58 -6.05
C SER A 32 -5.31 -19.88 -6.01
N HIS A 33 -4.15 -19.90 -6.66
CA HIS A 33 -3.24 -21.04 -6.70
C HIS A 33 -2.59 -21.37 -5.34
N VAL A 34 -2.42 -20.37 -4.47
CA VAL A 34 -1.86 -20.58 -3.13
C VAL A 34 -2.87 -21.30 -2.26
N TRP A 35 -4.17 -20.98 -2.39
CA TRP A 35 -5.22 -21.59 -1.58
C TRP A 35 -5.42 -23.08 -1.85
N ASP A 36 -5.10 -23.54 -3.05
CA ASP A 36 -5.20 -24.93 -3.46
C ASP A 36 -4.12 -25.85 -2.85
N ILE A 37 -3.04 -25.28 -2.28
CA ILE A 37 -1.95 -26.07 -1.68
C ILE A 37 -2.43 -26.72 -0.37
N PRO A 38 -2.53 -28.06 -0.26
CA PRO A 38 -3.11 -28.70 0.93
C PRO A 38 -2.22 -28.58 2.17
N ASP A 39 -0.90 -28.66 2.00
CA ASP A 39 0.06 -28.57 3.10
C ASP A 39 0.17 -27.13 3.62
N LEU A 40 -0.01 -26.96 4.93
CA LEU A 40 -0.02 -25.65 5.56
C LEU A 40 1.36 -24.95 5.49
N SER A 41 2.45 -25.71 5.60
CA SER A 41 3.80 -25.14 5.57
C SER A 41 4.14 -24.65 4.17
N ALA A 42 3.89 -25.48 3.16
CA ALA A 42 4.04 -25.15 1.74
C ALA A 42 3.15 -23.97 1.34
N ARG A 43 1.89 -23.94 1.82
CA ARG A 43 0.98 -22.82 1.58
C ARG A 43 1.51 -21.51 2.14
N LYS A 44 2.03 -21.51 3.37
CA LYS A 44 2.62 -20.32 4.00
C LYS A 44 3.87 -19.84 3.26
N ALA A 45 4.72 -20.78 2.80
CA ALA A 45 5.90 -20.44 2.01
C ALA A 45 5.50 -19.80 0.67
N ALA A 46 4.56 -20.41 -0.06
CA ALA A 46 4.03 -19.89 -1.31
C ALA A 46 3.38 -18.51 -1.14
N LEU A 47 2.60 -18.31 -0.07
CA LEU A 47 1.99 -17.01 0.23
C LEU A 47 3.04 -15.92 0.46
N ARG A 48 4.14 -16.24 1.16
CA ARG A 48 5.24 -15.29 1.37
C ARG A 48 5.91 -14.93 0.05
N GLU A 49 6.21 -15.91 -0.79
CA GLU A 49 6.83 -15.70 -2.09
C GLU A 49 5.95 -14.83 -3.01
N VAL A 50 4.68 -15.21 -3.17
CA VAL A 50 3.71 -14.45 -3.96
C VAL A 50 3.57 -13.03 -3.42
N SER A 51 3.44 -12.86 -2.09
CA SER A 51 3.34 -11.53 -1.48
C SER A 51 4.55 -10.66 -1.78
N SER A 52 5.76 -11.21 -1.70
CA SER A 52 6.99 -10.47 -1.95
C SER A 52 7.07 -10.03 -3.41
N ARG A 53 6.78 -10.95 -4.34
CA ARG A 53 6.84 -10.70 -5.78
C ARG A 53 5.82 -9.64 -6.21
N ILE A 54 4.58 -9.75 -5.72
CA ILE A 54 3.49 -8.85 -6.13
C ILE A 54 3.62 -7.47 -5.51
N LYS A 55 4.15 -7.36 -4.28
CA LYS A 55 4.37 -6.05 -3.64
C LYS A 55 5.62 -5.33 -4.15
N ALA A 56 6.58 -6.02 -4.75
CA ALA A 56 7.86 -5.42 -5.15
C ALA A 56 7.69 -4.18 -6.05
N PRO A 57 6.86 -4.18 -7.12
CA PRO A 57 6.65 -2.98 -7.93
C PRO A 57 6.06 -1.81 -7.14
N VAL A 58 5.11 -2.09 -6.23
CA VAL A 58 4.49 -1.06 -5.39
C VAL A 58 5.52 -0.47 -4.42
N ILE A 59 6.35 -1.31 -3.82
CA ILE A 59 7.43 -0.88 -2.92
C ILE A 59 8.44 -0.02 -3.69
N ASP A 60 8.84 -0.43 -4.89
CA ASP A 60 9.77 0.32 -5.73
C ASP A 60 9.20 1.69 -6.11
N THR A 61 7.93 1.75 -6.50
CA THR A 61 7.24 3.02 -6.76
C THR A 61 7.22 3.92 -5.52
N LEU A 62 6.87 3.39 -4.34
CA LEU A 62 6.84 4.18 -3.11
C LEU A 62 8.25 4.64 -2.69
N ASN A 63 9.28 3.82 -2.87
CA ASN A 63 10.67 4.16 -2.55
C ASN A 63 11.23 5.28 -3.43
N ALA A 64 10.71 5.47 -4.65
CA ALA A 64 11.08 6.62 -5.49
C ALA A 64 10.75 7.97 -4.82
N TYR A 65 9.80 7.99 -3.88
CA TYR A 65 9.40 9.17 -3.11
C TYR A 65 10.08 9.25 -1.72
N GLU A 66 11.05 8.38 -1.43
CA GLU A 66 11.84 8.46 -0.18
C GLU A 66 12.52 9.83 0.03
N PRO A 67 13.10 10.48 -0.99
CA PRO A 67 13.66 11.83 -0.84
C PRO A 67 12.64 12.88 -0.37
N LEU A 68 11.35 12.63 -0.61
CA LEU A 68 10.23 13.49 -0.19
C LEU A 68 9.64 13.05 1.16
N GLY A 69 10.25 12.04 1.80
CA GLY A 69 9.89 11.55 3.13
C GLY A 69 8.90 10.38 3.14
N LEU A 70 8.50 9.85 1.98
CA LEU A 70 7.63 8.68 1.90
C LEU A 70 8.42 7.39 2.14
N LYS A 71 7.94 6.52 3.04
CA LYS A 71 8.66 5.32 3.48
C LYS A 71 7.71 4.16 3.70
N VAL A 72 8.06 2.99 3.18
CA VAL A 72 7.44 1.72 3.58
C VAL A 72 7.95 1.36 4.97
N VAL A 73 7.07 1.27 5.95
CA VAL A 73 7.44 0.99 7.35
C VAL A 73 7.29 -0.48 7.71
N ASN A 74 6.40 -1.19 7.04
CA ASN A 74 6.18 -2.61 7.26
C ASN A 74 5.66 -3.25 5.98
N THR A 75 6.36 -4.25 5.46
CA THR A 75 5.91 -4.98 4.28
C THR A 75 4.82 -5.98 4.58
N MET A 76 4.52 -6.32 5.85
CA MET A 76 3.54 -7.35 6.24
C MET A 76 3.74 -8.67 5.47
N ASN A 77 4.83 -9.38 5.78
CA ASN A 77 5.21 -10.60 5.08
C ASN A 77 4.12 -11.68 5.15
N GLY A 78 3.74 -12.23 4.00
CA GLY A 78 2.65 -13.21 3.92
C GLY A 78 1.25 -12.61 3.89
N SER A 79 1.09 -11.31 3.67
CA SER A 79 -0.19 -10.69 3.29
C SER A 79 -0.02 -9.84 2.02
N MET A 80 -1.12 -9.44 1.38
CA MET A 80 -1.07 -8.49 0.25
C MET A 80 -1.06 -7.03 0.71
N GLN A 81 -0.89 -6.79 2.01
CA GLN A 81 -0.86 -5.45 2.56
C GLN A 81 0.59 -5.01 2.79
N LEU A 82 0.80 -3.71 2.84
CA LEU A 82 1.97 -3.07 3.43
C LEU A 82 1.54 -1.78 4.11
N ILE A 83 2.38 -1.26 5.00
CA ILE A 83 2.16 0.02 5.66
C ILE A 83 3.21 0.99 5.13
N ALA A 84 2.75 2.15 4.65
CA ALA A 84 3.59 3.23 4.22
C ALA A 84 3.20 4.53 4.95
N LYS A 85 4.20 5.36 5.25
CA LYS A 85 4.02 6.67 5.87
C LYS A 85 4.75 7.74 5.08
N GLY A 86 4.26 8.96 5.12
CA GLY A 86 4.97 10.10 4.53
C GLY A 86 4.19 11.40 4.68
N PRO A 87 4.83 12.54 4.36
CA PRO A 87 4.15 13.82 4.32
C PRO A 87 2.99 13.83 3.31
N ALA A 88 1.93 14.59 3.59
CA ALA A 88 0.80 14.75 2.68
C ALA A 88 1.23 15.23 1.29
N ALA A 89 2.25 16.09 1.20
CA ALA A 89 2.80 16.55 -0.08
C ALA A 89 3.37 15.40 -0.92
N ALA A 90 4.11 14.48 -0.31
CA ALA A 90 4.70 13.33 -1.00
C ALA A 90 3.60 12.36 -1.46
N TRP A 91 2.59 12.12 -0.63
CA TRP A 91 1.41 11.33 -1.02
C TRP A 91 0.65 11.96 -2.19
N LYS A 92 0.46 13.28 -2.17
CA LYS A 92 -0.21 14.00 -3.25
C LYS A 92 0.54 13.84 -4.58
N GLN A 93 1.86 13.92 -4.54
CA GLN A 93 2.70 13.74 -5.72
C GLN A 93 2.64 12.30 -6.23
N ALA A 94 2.84 11.30 -5.36
CA ALA A 94 2.78 9.89 -5.74
C ALA A 94 1.43 9.48 -6.34
N ILE A 95 0.33 9.91 -5.72
CA ILE A 95 -1.04 9.65 -6.23
C ILE A 95 -1.30 10.39 -7.55
N GLY A 96 -0.69 11.56 -7.74
CA GLY A 96 -0.81 12.35 -8.97
C GLY A 96 -0.06 11.71 -10.15
N GLU A 97 1.19 11.31 -9.93
CA GLU A 97 2.09 10.78 -10.96
C GLU A 97 1.79 9.31 -11.31
N HIS A 98 1.38 8.49 -10.32
CA HIS A 98 1.02 7.07 -10.51
C HIS A 98 -0.47 6.82 -10.28
N SER A 99 -1.31 7.67 -10.88
CA SER A 99 -2.75 7.60 -10.68
C SER A 99 -3.38 6.27 -11.12
N ASP A 100 -2.74 5.57 -12.06
CA ASP A 100 -3.08 4.24 -12.57
C ASP A 100 -2.80 3.13 -11.57
N LEU A 101 -1.69 3.22 -10.82
CA LEU A 101 -1.37 2.28 -9.75
C LEU A 101 -2.38 2.37 -8.62
N PHE A 102 -2.72 3.60 -8.24
CA PHE A 102 -3.57 3.86 -7.08
C PHE A 102 -5.07 3.89 -7.41
N ASP A 103 -5.51 3.66 -8.64
CA ASP A 103 -6.92 3.85 -9.07
C ASP A 103 -7.95 2.89 -8.40
N GLY A 104 -7.48 2.01 -7.54
CA GLY A 104 -8.23 0.94 -6.87
C GLY A 104 -8.36 -0.34 -7.71
N ARG A 105 -7.63 -0.45 -8.83
CA ARG A 105 -7.55 -1.71 -9.60
C ARG A 105 -6.34 -2.52 -9.19
N GLN A 106 -5.19 -1.88 -9.02
CA GLN A 106 -3.96 -2.56 -8.61
C GLN A 106 -3.69 -2.39 -7.12
N VAL A 107 -3.94 -1.20 -6.59
CA VAL A 107 -3.69 -0.87 -5.19
C VAL A 107 -4.85 -0.06 -4.62
N ASP A 108 -5.29 -0.46 -3.43
CA ASP A 108 -6.18 0.32 -2.59
C ASP A 108 -5.42 0.94 -1.42
N LEU A 109 -5.67 2.24 -1.20
CA LEU A 109 -5.13 2.99 -0.08
C LEU A 109 -6.19 3.11 1.01
N VAL A 110 -5.90 2.61 2.20
CA VAL A 110 -6.77 2.66 3.36
C VAL A 110 -6.12 3.54 4.43
N PRO A 111 -6.76 4.66 4.83
CA PRO A 111 -6.28 5.50 5.93
C PRO A 111 -6.11 4.66 7.20
N ASN A 112 -4.93 4.72 7.82
CA ASN A 112 -4.75 4.10 9.13
C ASN A 112 -5.38 5.01 10.20
N GLU A 113 -6.65 4.77 10.54
CA GLU A 113 -7.49 5.64 11.39
C GLU A 113 -6.87 5.95 12.77
N ALA A 114 -6.00 5.08 13.30
CA ALA A 114 -5.25 5.34 14.54
C ALA A 114 -4.37 6.60 14.46
N SER A 115 -3.93 6.99 13.25
CA SER A 115 -3.17 8.22 13.00
C SER A 115 -4.06 9.46 12.80
N PHE A 116 -5.38 9.27 12.62
CA PHE A 116 -6.35 10.34 12.35
C PHE A 116 -7.28 10.63 13.54
N ALA A 117 -7.35 9.74 14.53
CA ALA A 117 -8.08 9.96 15.78
C ALA A 117 -7.39 10.99 16.72
N ALA A 118 -6.18 11.45 16.36
CA ALA A 118 -5.39 12.44 17.12
C ALA A 118 -5.44 13.86 16.52
N ILE A 119 -6.33 14.12 15.55
CA ILE A 119 -6.55 15.43 14.91
C ILE A 119 -7.92 15.97 15.32
#